data_AF-A0A263HCG4-F1
#
_entry.id   AF-A0A263HCG4-F1
#
_cell.length_a   1.000
_cell.length_b   1.000
_cell.length_c   1.000
_cell.angle_alpha   90.00
_cell.angle_beta   90.00
_cell.angle_gamma   90.00
#
_symmetry.space_group_name_H-M   'P 1'
#
loop_
_entity.id
_entity.type
_entity.pdbx_description
1 polymer ?
#
loop_
_entity_poly.entity_id
_entity_poly.type
_entity_poly.pdbx_seq_one_letter_code
_entity_poly.pdbx_strand_id
1 'polypeptide(L)'
;MRPKKPQRGINPVGLRVTHKDGKSAQYGVDGVRLTDGKHSATLTPSGLTLTNPQGQRIEIDGAKGEIRVPDLTPNSSPNAVAHKGDVDSLHSHTAHKLETTDKNLRAGIAGANAAAGLPVSNLPGKSVLSVAAGSYRGENAVAVGYSKTSDNGNIMLKLQGNSNSRGHVGGAVGLGWQW
;
A
#
# COMPACT_ATOMS: atom_id res chain seq x y z
N MET A 1 6.29 54.70 34.51
CA MET A 1 6.09 54.12 33.16
C MET A 1 4.61 54.24 32.79
N ARG A 2 4.27 54.91 31.67
CA ARG A 2 2.86 55.08 31.23
C ARG A 2 2.42 53.90 30.36
N PRO A 3 1.22 53.31 30.54
CA PRO A 3 0.76 52.21 29.70
C PRO A 3 0.36 52.72 28.30
N LYS A 4 1.02 52.25 27.22
CA LYS A 4 0.68 52.55 25.81
C LYS A 4 -0.79 52.20 25.54
N LYS A 5 -1.62 53.05 24.94
CA LYS A 5 -3.05 52.74 24.66
C LYS A 5 -3.21 51.90 23.36
N PRO A 6 -4.29 51.11 23.22
CA PRO A 6 -4.65 50.47 21.95
C PRO A 6 -4.89 51.53 20.87
N GLN A 7 -4.50 51.25 19.62
CA GLN A 7 -4.67 52.15 18.48
C GLN A 7 -5.64 51.55 17.46
N ARG A 8 -6.55 52.39 16.92
CA ARG A 8 -7.45 52.08 15.80
C ARG A 8 -7.14 53.06 14.68
N GLY A 9 -6.87 52.56 13.49
CA GLY A 9 -6.66 53.38 12.29
C GLY A 9 -7.63 52.96 11.19
N ILE A 10 -8.31 53.93 10.58
CA ILE A 10 -9.14 53.75 9.38
C ILE A 10 -8.36 54.38 8.22
N ASN A 11 -7.86 53.55 7.30
CA ASN A 11 -7.29 54.01 6.04
C ASN A 11 -8.24 53.60 4.90
N PRO A 12 -8.21 54.26 3.73
CA PRO A 12 -9.07 53.92 2.58
C PRO A 12 -8.88 52.49 2.04
N VAL A 13 -7.92 51.73 2.58
CA VAL A 13 -7.53 50.37 2.17
C VAL A 13 -8.01 49.30 3.19
N GLY A 14 -8.48 49.68 4.39
CA GLY A 14 -8.96 48.72 5.39
C GLY A 14 -8.98 49.19 6.86
N LEU A 15 -9.39 48.29 7.76
CA LEU A 15 -9.41 48.43 9.21
C LEU A 15 -8.33 47.56 9.87
N ARG A 16 -7.54 48.14 10.79
CA ARG A 16 -6.61 47.37 11.64
C ARG A 16 -6.81 47.70 13.11
N VAL A 17 -6.89 46.65 13.92
CA VAL A 17 -6.96 46.73 15.39
C VAL A 17 -5.78 45.96 15.96
N THR A 18 -4.96 46.63 16.77
CA THR A 18 -3.81 46.01 17.45
C THR A 18 -3.92 46.20 18.94
N HIS A 19 -3.80 45.09 19.67
CA HIS A 19 -3.79 45.04 21.11
C HIS A 19 -2.35 44.99 21.64
N LYS A 20 -2.14 45.38 22.90
CA LYS A 20 -0.79 45.59 23.46
C LYS A 20 0.00 44.28 23.65
N ASP A 21 -0.70 43.15 23.68
CA ASP A 21 -0.16 41.80 23.83
C ASP A 21 0.27 41.18 22.49
N GLY A 22 0.37 41.97 21.42
CA GLY A 22 0.79 41.51 20.09
C GLY A 22 -0.32 40.90 19.25
N LYS A 23 -1.54 40.78 19.80
CA LYS A 23 -2.71 40.32 19.05
C LYS A 23 -3.20 41.40 18.10
N SER A 24 -3.58 41.02 16.89
CA SER A 24 -4.18 41.96 15.96
C SER A 24 -5.17 41.32 15.00
N ALA A 25 -6.11 42.14 14.55
CA ALA A 25 -7.05 41.84 13.49
C ALA A 25 -6.97 42.91 12.41
N GLN A 26 -6.97 42.50 11.15
CA GLN A 26 -6.95 43.36 9.99
C GLN A 26 -7.98 42.89 8.97
N TYR A 27 -8.71 43.84 8.39
CA TYR A 27 -9.62 43.65 7.27
C TYR A 27 -9.25 44.66 6.18
N GLY A 28 -9.19 44.25 4.91
CA GLY A 28 -8.92 45.13 3.78
C GLY A 28 -9.16 44.43 2.44
N VAL A 29 -8.79 45.11 1.35
CA VAL A 29 -8.97 44.59 -0.03
C VAL A 29 -8.20 43.29 -0.30
N ASP A 30 -7.09 43.08 0.40
CA ASP A 30 -6.28 41.86 0.31
C ASP A 30 -6.86 40.71 1.16
N GLY A 31 -7.88 40.99 1.97
CA GLY A 31 -8.60 40.01 2.79
C GLY A 31 -8.56 40.30 4.30
N VAL A 32 -8.65 39.23 5.09
CA VAL A 32 -8.72 39.25 6.55
C VAL A 32 -7.50 38.58 7.15
N ARG A 33 -6.85 39.23 8.11
CA ARG A 33 -5.74 38.64 8.87
C ARG A 33 -5.99 38.74 10.36
N LEU A 34 -5.81 37.62 11.05
CA LEU A 34 -5.87 37.52 12.51
C LEU A 34 -4.55 36.96 13.01
N THR A 35 -4.05 37.47 14.14
CA THR A 35 -2.91 36.89 14.83
C THR A 35 -3.02 37.07 16.33
N ASP A 36 -2.56 36.07 17.07
CA ASP A 36 -2.40 36.15 18.52
C ASP A 36 -0.93 36.44 18.96
N GLY A 37 -0.04 36.70 17.99
CA GLY A 37 1.41 36.83 18.19
C GLY A 37 2.20 35.52 18.02
N LYS A 38 1.54 34.35 18.07
CA LYS A 38 2.14 33.02 17.90
C LYS A 38 1.56 32.27 16.70
N HIS A 39 0.26 32.37 16.52
CA HIS A 39 -0.51 31.83 15.42
C HIS A 39 -1.00 32.95 14.52
N SER A 40 -1.28 32.63 13.27
CA SER A 40 -2.00 33.54 12.39
C SER A 40 -2.94 32.80 11.45
N ALA A 41 -4.03 33.48 11.11
CA ALA A 41 -5.00 33.06 10.11
C ALA A 41 -5.14 34.19 9.09
N THR A 42 -5.02 33.86 7.81
CA THR A 42 -5.17 34.81 6.71
C THR A 42 -6.17 34.26 5.71
N LEU A 43 -7.27 34.97 5.51
CA LEU A 43 -8.24 34.71 4.45
C LEU A 43 -8.02 35.74 3.35
N THR A 44 -7.77 35.27 2.13
CA THR A 44 -7.62 36.10 0.93
C THR A 44 -8.67 35.67 -0.10
N PRO A 45 -8.88 36.42 -1.18
CA PRO A 45 -9.74 35.97 -2.28
C PRO A 45 -9.32 34.61 -2.87
N SER A 46 -8.03 34.26 -2.80
CA SER A 46 -7.48 33.03 -3.35
C SER A 46 -7.52 31.84 -2.38
N GLY A 47 -7.83 32.05 -1.10
CA GLY A 47 -7.77 30.95 -0.13
C GLY A 47 -7.61 31.33 1.34
N LEU A 48 -7.43 30.29 2.17
CA LEU A 48 -7.24 30.40 3.62
C LEU A 48 -5.88 29.81 4.01
N THR A 49 -5.12 30.52 4.84
CA THR A 49 -3.84 30.05 5.40
C THR A 49 -3.86 30.15 6.92
N LEU A 50 -3.55 29.05 7.60
CA LEU A 50 -3.31 28.98 9.04
C LEU A 50 -1.82 28.71 9.26
N THR A 51 -1.15 29.50 10.09
CA THR A 51 0.27 29.33 10.41
C THR A 51 0.47 29.15 11.90
N ASN A 52 1.22 28.12 12.29
CA ASN A 52 1.59 27.85 13.67
C ASN A 52 2.89 28.57 14.07
N PRO A 53 3.31 28.53 15.35
CA PRO A 53 4.50 29.24 15.82
C PRO A 53 5.81 28.69 15.26
N GLN A 54 5.80 27.46 14.75
CA GLN A 54 6.94 26.79 14.11
C GLN A 54 7.02 27.12 12.60
N GLY A 55 6.11 27.94 12.09
CA GLY A 55 6.04 28.32 10.67
C GLY A 55 5.36 27.29 9.78
N GLN A 56 4.84 26.19 10.32
CA GLN A 56 4.08 25.20 9.54
C GLN A 56 2.73 25.77 9.16
N ARG A 57 2.24 25.41 7.96
CA ARG A 57 1.03 25.97 7.38
C ARG A 57 0.01 24.90 7.02
N ILE A 58 -1.25 25.25 7.22
CA ILE A 58 -2.38 24.59 6.57
C ILE A 58 -2.96 25.62 5.58
N GLU A 59 -3.03 25.25 4.31
CA GLU A 59 -3.47 26.13 3.23
C GLU A 59 -4.63 25.49 2.47
N ILE A 60 -5.71 26.25 2.27
CA ILE A 60 -6.78 25.94 1.32
C ILE A 60 -6.55 26.88 0.14
N ASP A 61 -6.11 26.34 -0.99
CA ASP A 61 -5.85 27.06 -2.23
C ASP A 61 -7.10 26.96 -3.12
N GLY A 62 -7.95 27.98 -3.07
CA GLY A 62 -9.20 28.01 -3.82
C GLY A 62 -9.01 28.10 -5.33
N ALA A 63 -7.86 28.58 -5.80
CA ALA A 63 -7.55 28.66 -7.23
C ALA A 63 -7.21 27.27 -7.80
N LYS A 64 -6.55 26.42 -7.02
CA LYS A 64 -6.21 25.04 -7.43
C LYS A 64 -7.18 23.98 -6.92
N GLY A 65 -8.07 24.32 -5.99
CA GLY A 65 -8.93 23.35 -5.32
C GLY A 65 -8.14 22.39 -4.42
N GLU A 66 -6.98 22.82 -3.91
CA GLU A 66 -6.08 21.99 -3.12
C GLU A 66 -6.14 22.35 -1.63
N ILE A 67 -5.93 21.35 -0.78
CA ILE A 67 -5.65 21.55 0.64
C ILE A 67 -4.23 21.04 0.90
N ARG A 68 -3.34 21.92 1.35
CA ARG A 68 -1.97 21.58 1.73
C ARG A 68 -1.89 21.57 3.25
N VAL A 69 -1.36 20.47 3.78
CA VAL A 69 -1.11 20.27 5.20
C VAL A 69 0.37 19.95 5.41
N PRO A 70 0.92 20.09 6.63
CA PRO A 70 2.27 19.63 6.93
C PRO A 70 2.46 18.14 6.61
N ASP A 71 3.69 17.75 6.29
CA ASP A 71 4.02 16.39 5.88
C ASP A 71 3.45 15.32 6.83
N LEU A 72 2.81 14.32 6.23
CA LEU A 72 2.34 13.14 6.95
C LEU A 72 3.50 12.17 7.14
N THR A 73 3.59 11.59 8.33
CA THR A 73 4.51 10.49 8.62
C THR A 73 3.73 9.21 8.90
N PRO A 74 4.35 8.03 8.88
CA PRO A 74 3.68 6.78 9.28
C PRO A 74 3.08 6.81 10.69
N ASN A 75 3.55 7.72 11.56
CA ASN A 75 3.07 7.91 12.93
C ASN A 75 2.08 9.07 13.06
N SER A 76 1.64 9.67 11.93
CA SER A 76 0.62 10.71 11.95
C SER A 76 -0.69 10.19 12.57
N SER A 77 -1.41 11.08 13.25
CA SER A 77 -2.70 10.77 13.86
C SER A 77 -3.69 10.21 12.82
N PRO A 78 -4.57 9.26 13.21
CA PRO A 78 -5.67 8.79 12.34
C PRO A 78 -6.61 9.91 11.84
N ASN A 79 -6.65 11.05 12.53
CA ASN A 79 -7.45 12.22 12.14
C ASN A 79 -6.71 13.16 11.17
N ALA A 80 -5.50 12.82 10.73
CA ALA A 80 -4.75 13.62 9.77
C ALA A 80 -5.41 13.57 8.39
N VAL A 81 -5.32 14.67 7.65
CA VAL A 81 -5.82 14.75 6.27
C VAL A 81 -4.94 13.87 5.39
N ALA A 82 -5.52 12.91 4.67
CA ALA A 82 -4.77 12.05 3.75
C ALA A 82 -4.52 12.74 2.41
N HIS A 83 -3.31 12.55 1.86
CA HIS A 83 -2.96 13.02 0.53
C HIS A 83 -3.46 12.04 -0.55
N LYS A 84 -4.20 12.53 -1.56
CA LYS A 84 -4.79 11.69 -2.62
C LYS A 84 -3.75 10.83 -3.34
N GLY A 85 -2.56 11.39 -3.61
CA GLY A 85 -1.47 10.66 -4.26
C GLY A 85 -1.00 9.44 -3.48
N ASP A 86 -0.96 9.52 -2.14
CA ASP A 86 -0.57 8.41 -1.27
C ASP A 86 -1.65 7.32 -1.26
N VAL A 87 -2.93 7.73 -1.23
CA VAL A 87 -4.08 6.81 -1.29
C VAL A 87 -4.14 6.09 -2.64
N ASP A 88 -3.98 6.81 -3.76
CA ASP A 88 -3.95 6.23 -5.10
C ASP A 88 -2.74 5.28 -5.27
N SER A 89 -1.58 5.65 -4.72
CA SER A 89 -0.38 4.80 -4.73
C SER A 89 -0.59 3.53 -3.92
N LEU A 90 -1.14 3.62 -2.71
CA LEU A 90 -1.47 2.45 -1.89
C LEU A 90 -2.49 1.55 -2.58
N HIS A 91 -3.52 2.15 -3.18
CA HIS A 91 -4.56 1.42 -3.90
C HIS A 91 -3.97 0.64 -5.08
N SER A 92 -3.21 1.30 -5.95
CA SER A 92 -2.54 0.66 -7.09
C SER A 92 -1.55 -0.43 -6.65
N HIS A 93 -0.74 -0.18 -5.63
CA HIS A 93 0.19 -1.17 -5.09
C HIS A 93 -0.54 -2.41 -4.56
N THR A 94 -1.69 -2.21 -3.91
CA THR A 94 -2.53 -3.30 -3.40
C THR A 94 -3.18 -4.08 -4.53
N ALA A 95 -3.71 -3.40 -5.54
CA ALA A 95 -4.28 -4.04 -6.73
C ALA A 95 -3.24 -4.89 -7.48
N HIS A 96 -2.04 -4.37 -7.70
CA HIS A 96 -0.94 -5.10 -8.32
C HIS A 96 -0.48 -6.30 -7.48
N LYS A 97 -0.41 -6.15 -6.14
CA LYS A 97 -0.08 -7.27 -5.25
C LYS A 97 -1.15 -8.35 -5.29
N LEU A 98 -2.43 -7.97 -5.35
CA LEU A 98 -3.54 -8.92 -5.45
C LEU A 98 -3.47 -9.70 -6.78
N GLU A 99 -3.27 -9.01 -7.89
CA GLU A 99 -3.14 -9.65 -9.21
C GLU A 99 -1.92 -10.59 -9.26
N THR A 100 -0.78 -10.16 -8.71
CA THR A 100 0.42 -10.99 -8.63
C THR A 100 0.19 -12.22 -7.75
N THR A 101 -0.51 -12.06 -6.63
CA THR A 101 -0.86 -13.15 -5.73
C THR A 101 -1.79 -14.14 -6.42
N ASP A 102 -2.83 -13.67 -7.10
CA ASP A 102 -3.74 -14.52 -7.87
C ASP A 102 -3.01 -15.31 -8.97
N LYS A 103 -2.11 -14.68 -9.74
CA LYS A 103 -1.27 -15.39 -10.72
C LYS A 103 -0.34 -16.42 -10.06
N ASN A 104 0.28 -16.09 -8.93
CA ASN A 104 1.13 -17.02 -8.19
C ASN A 104 0.34 -18.24 -7.69
N LEU A 105 -0.88 -18.03 -7.17
CA LEU A 105 -1.76 -19.12 -6.73
C LEU A 105 -2.19 -20.00 -7.91
N ARG A 106 -2.59 -19.40 -9.04
CA ARG A 106 -2.94 -20.15 -10.26
C ARG A 106 -1.77 -20.99 -10.78
N ALA A 107 -0.55 -20.45 -10.77
CA ALA A 107 0.65 -21.17 -11.16
C ALA A 107 0.99 -22.30 -10.18
N GLY A 108 0.72 -22.11 -8.88
CA GLY A 108 0.79 -23.18 -7.88
C GLY A 108 -0.18 -24.32 -8.17
N ILE A 109 -1.43 -24.01 -8.52
CA ILE A 109 -2.43 -25.00 -8.93
C ILE A 109 -1.99 -25.73 -10.21
N ALA A 110 -1.45 -25.01 -11.19
CA ALA A 110 -0.87 -25.63 -12.39
C ALA A 110 0.24 -26.62 -12.04
N GLY A 111 1.12 -26.26 -11.08
CA GLY A 111 2.19 -27.14 -10.56
C GLY A 111 1.65 -28.38 -9.86
N ALA A 112 0.59 -28.23 -9.07
CA ALA A 112 -0.10 -29.36 -8.43
C ALA A 112 -0.74 -30.29 -9.47
N ASN A 113 -1.40 -29.74 -10.49
CA ASN A 113 -1.97 -30.52 -11.60
C ASN A 113 -0.89 -31.28 -12.36
N ALA A 114 0.25 -30.63 -12.64
CA ALA A 114 1.39 -31.28 -13.28
C ALA A 114 1.92 -32.45 -12.42
N ALA A 115 2.10 -32.23 -11.12
CA ALA A 115 2.56 -33.27 -10.19
C ALA A 115 1.57 -34.43 -10.02
N ALA A 116 0.27 -34.15 -10.07
CA ALA A 116 -0.79 -35.15 -10.03
C ALA A 116 -0.80 -36.02 -11.30
N GLY A 117 -0.48 -35.42 -12.46
CA GLY A 117 -0.38 -36.13 -13.74
C GLY A 117 0.84 -37.05 -13.89
N LEU A 118 1.78 -37.05 -12.94
CA LEU A 118 2.98 -37.90 -13.01
C LEU A 118 2.62 -39.39 -12.90
N PRO A 119 2.95 -40.21 -13.92
CA PRO A 119 2.83 -41.66 -13.83
C PRO A 119 3.61 -42.23 -12.63
N VAL A 120 3.14 -43.34 -12.08
CA VAL A 120 3.78 -44.04 -10.95
C VAL A 120 4.13 -45.48 -11.32
N SER A 121 5.15 -46.03 -10.66
CA SER A 121 5.54 -47.44 -10.81
C SER A 121 4.51 -48.33 -10.12
N ASN A 122 3.93 -49.27 -10.87
CA ASN A 122 3.01 -50.28 -10.32
C ASN A 122 3.60 -51.71 -10.41
N LEU A 123 4.81 -51.86 -10.94
CA LEU A 123 5.46 -53.17 -11.07
C LEU A 123 6.37 -53.44 -9.86
N PRO A 124 6.28 -54.63 -9.23
CA PRO A 124 7.16 -55.02 -8.13
C PRO A 124 8.64 -54.92 -8.49
N GLY A 125 9.42 -54.30 -7.61
CA GLY A 125 10.86 -54.09 -7.75
C GLY A 125 11.27 -53.11 -8.85
N LYS A 126 10.32 -52.43 -9.50
CA LYS A 126 10.61 -51.46 -10.57
C LYS A 126 10.57 -50.02 -10.07
N SER A 127 11.36 -49.21 -10.77
CA SER A 127 11.42 -47.77 -10.60
C SER A 127 10.98 -47.08 -11.89
N VAL A 128 10.35 -45.92 -11.75
CA VAL A 128 9.92 -45.09 -12.89
C VAL A 128 10.36 -43.66 -12.64
N LEU A 129 10.91 -43.04 -13.68
CA LEU A 129 11.11 -41.60 -13.77
C LEU A 129 10.00 -41.02 -14.66
N SER A 130 9.35 -39.99 -14.15
CA SER A 130 8.15 -39.40 -14.73
C SER A 130 8.34 -37.92 -14.97
N VAL A 131 7.75 -37.42 -16.06
CA VAL A 131 7.64 -35.99 -16.37
C VAL A 131 6.20 -35.70 -16.77
N ALA A 132 5.68 -34.56 -16.33
CA ALA A 132 4.32 -34.13 -16.64
C ALA A 132 4.26 -32.61 -16.74
N ALA A 133 3.25 -32.10 -17.42
CA ALA A 133 2.94 -30.68 -17.50
C ALA A 133 1.48 -30.44 -17.11
N GLY A 134 1.18 -29.26 -16.60
CA GLY A 134 -0.14 -28.87 -16.15
C GLY A 134 -0.39 -27.40 -16.42
N SER A 135 -1.65 -27.04 -16.66
CA SER A 135 -2.06 -25.66 -16.84
C SER A 135 -3.29 -25.35 -15.99
N TYR A 136 -3.43 -24.09 -15.58
CA TYR A 136 -4.59 -23.61 -14.85
C TYR A 136 -4.78 -22.11 -15.03
N ARG A 137 -5.95 -21.70 -15.55
CA ARG A 137 -6.37 -20.30 -15.71
C ARG A 137 -5.29 -19.36 -16.27
N GLY A 138 -4.57 -19.80 -17.31
CA GLY A 138 -3.55 -19.04 -18.02
C GLY A 138 -2.11 -19.23 -17.52
N GLU A 139 -1.90 -19.92 -16.40
CA GLU A 139 -0.57 -20.27 -15.90
C GLU A 139 -0.23 -21.73 -16.23
N ASN A 140 1.06 -22.04 -16.37
CA ASN A 140 1.55 -23.35 -16.76
C ASN A 140 2.60 -23.84 -15.76
N ALA A 141 2.79 -25.15 -15.69
CA ALA A 141 3.81 -25.75 -14.86
C ALA A 141 4.27 -27.09 -15.42
N VAL A 142 5.47 -27.48 -14.99
CA VAL A 142 6.09 -28.76 -15.28
C VAL A 142 6.44 -29.45 -13.97
N ALA A 143 6.32 -30.77 -13.96
CA ALA A 143 6.67 -31.60 -12.84
C ALA A 143 7.53 -32.77 -13.30
N VAL A 144 8.43 -33.19 -12.42
CA VAL A 144 9.22 -34.41 -12.54
C VAL A 144 9.03 -35.23 -11.27
N GLY A 145 9.07 -36.54 -11.40
CA GLY A 145 8.96 -37.42 -10.24
C GLY A 145 9.66 -38.73 -10.44
N TYR A 146 9.98 -39.35 -9.32
CA TYR A 146 10.54 -40.68 -9.23
C TYR A 146 9.64 -41.51 -8.33
N SER A 147 9.31 -42.72 -8.77
CA SER A 147 8.56 -43.67 -7.94
C SER A 147 9.22 -45.04 -7.97
N LYS A 148 9.12 -45.77 -6.86
CA LYS A 148 9.61 -47.14 -6.73
C LYS A 148 8.61 -47.99 -5.96
N THR A 149 8.41 -49.20 -6.44
CA THR A 149 7.63 -50.24 -5.73
C THR A 149 8.58 -51.29 -5.19
N SER A 150 8.33 -51.76 -3.97
CA SER A 150 9.13 -52.83 -3.34
C SER A 150 9.05 -54.14 -4.14
N ASP A 151 10.03 -55.01 -3.93
CA ASP A 151 10.13 -56.28 -4.67
C ASP A 151 8.94 -57.21 -4.40
N ASN A 152 8.34 -57.10 -3.21
CA ASN A 152 7.11 -57.81 -2.84
C ASN A 152 5.82 -57.10 -3.30
N GLY A 153 5.91 -55.95 -3.97
CA GLY A 153 4.75 -55.20 -4.47
C GLY A 153 3.95 -54.44 -3.40
N ASN A 154 4.20 -54.69 -2.12
CA ASN A 154 3.35 -54.20 -1.04
C ASN A 154 3.58 -52.74 -0.69
N ILE A 155 4.75 -52.17 -0.98
CA ILE A 155 5.11 -50.78 -0.62
C ILE A 155 5.41 -49.98 -1.88
N MET A 156 4.85 -48.78 -1.98
CA MET A 156 5.13 -47.83 -3.05
C MET A 156 5.61 -46.50 -2.48
N LEU A 157 6.71 -45.97 -3.02
CA LEU A 157 7.25 -44.65 -2.73
C LEU A 157 7.11 -43.77 -3.97
N LYS A 158 6.70 -42.52 -3.79
CA LYS A 158 6.68 -41.47 -4.81
C LYS A 158 7.38 -40.23 -4.28
N LEU A 159 8.26 -39.67 -5.10
CA LEU A 159 8.93 -38.39 -4.90
C LEU A 159 8.61 -37.53 -6.12
N GLN A 160 8.26 -36.26 -5.92
CA GLN A 160 8.01 -35.35 -7.02
C GLN A 160 8.47 -33.93 -6.71
N GLY A 161 8.86 -33.22 -7.76
CA GLY A 161 9.15 -31.80 -7.78
C GLY A 161 8.43 -31.14 -8.96
N ASN A 162 8.05 -29.88 -8.82
CA ASN A 162 7.45 -29.10 -9.88
C ASN A 162 7.98 -27.66 -9.90
N SER A 163 7.88 -27.03 -11.06
CA SER A 163 8.20 -25.63 -11.31
C SER A 163 7.13 -25.03 -12.21
N ASN A 164 6.76 -23.78 -11.95
CA ASN A 164 5.70 -23.10 -12.70
C ASN A 164 6.19 -21.86 -13.45
N SER A 165 5.34 -21.32 -14.32
CA SER A 165 5.59 -20.13 -15.16
C SER A 165 5.92 -18.85 -14.37
N ARG A 166 5.69 -18.85 -13.06
CA ARG A 166 6.01 -17.73 -12.16
C ARG A 166 7.36 -17.90 -11.47
N GLY A 167 8.07 -19.00 -11.73
CA GLY A 167 9.37 -19.31 -11.14
C GLY A 167 9.30 -19.93 -9.74
N HIS A 168 8.10 -20.28 -9.26
CA HIS A 168 7.97 -20.96 -7.96
C HIS A 168 8.16 -22.46 -8.14
N VAL A 169 8.86 -23.06 -7.19
CA VAL A 169 9.12 -24.50 -7.14
C VAL A 169 8.39 -25.13 -5.96
N GLY A 170 7.96 -26.37 -6.13
CA GLY A 170 7.30 -27.16 -5.09
C GLY A 170 7.72 -28.62 -5.17
N GLY A 171 7.46 -29.37 -4.11
CA GLY A 171 7.76 -30.80 -4.08
C GLY A 171 6.89 -31.53 -3.07
N ALA A 172 6.81 -32.84 -3.23
CA ALA A 172 6.06 -33.71 -2.34
C ALA A 172 6.64 -35.14 -2.35
N VAL A 173 6.37 -35.87 -1.27
CA VAL A 173 6.71 -37.28 -1.11
C VAL A 173 5.47 -38.02 -0.63
N GLY A 174 5.26 -39.25 -1.10
CA GLY A 174 4.16 -40.11 -0.72
C GLY A 174 4.59 -41.56 -0.54
N LEU A 175 3.95 -42.24 0.40
CA LEU A 175 4.16 -43.64 0.74
C LEU A 175 2.79 -44.33 0.66
N GLY A 176 2.72 -45.52 0.07
CA GLY A 176 1.52 -46.36 0.05
C GLY A 176 1.85 -47.79 0.44
N TRP A 177 0.93 -48.45 1.14
CA TRP A 177 0.98 -49.87 1.44
C TRP A 177 -0.31 -50.54 0.95
N GLN A 178 -0.18 -51.60 0.16
CA GLN A 178 -1.26 -52.52 -0.25
C GLN A 178 -1.00 -53.95 0.25
N TRP A 179 -2.06 -54.69 0.59
CA TRP A 179 -2.03 -56.08 1.06
C TRP A 179 -2.94 -56.97 0.22
#